data_AF-X1MK07-F1
#
_entry.id   AF-X1MK07-F1
#
_cell.length_a   1.000
_cell.length_b   1.000
_cell.length_c   1.000
_cell.angle_alpha   90.00
_cell.angle_beta   90.00
_cell.angle_gamma   90.00
#
_symmetry.space_group_name_H-M   'P 1'
#
loop_
_entity.id
_entity.type
_entity.pdbx_description
1 polymer ?
#
loop_
_entity_poly.entity_id
_entity_poly.type
_entity_poly.pdbx_seq_one_letter_code
_entity_poly.pdbx_strand_id
1 'polypeptide(L)'
;MERGVILDVASGSTNLSFEIARKALAEGILPDTLSTDVSTFYTPRRLILTRLMSKFLALGLSLDKIIEMTTINSARALGEEQRRGSLKVGMPADISILELTEGDFTFVDALKNTIKGNLLLVPRLTLKFGKEILPKFPSDMGSSVIV
;
A
#
# COMPACT_ATOMS: atom_id res chain seq x y z
N MET A 1 1.98 20.05 -6.38
CA MET A 1 0.83 19.98 -7.31
C MET A 1 -0.27 20.86 -6.74
N GLU A 2 -0.83 21.78 -7.51
CA GLU A 2 -1.65 22.90 -6.97
C GLU A 2 -2.94 23.16 -7.78
N ARG A 3 -3.38 22.19 -8.59
CA ARG A 3 -4.54 22.34 -9.51
C ARG A 3 -5.68 21.34 -9.28
N GLY A 4 -5.74 20.69 -8.11
CA GLY A 4 -6.77 19.70 -7.79
C GLY A 4 -6.63 18.36 -8.52
N VAL A 5 -5.48 18.09 -9.13
CA VAL A 5 -5.16 16.77 -9.70
C VAL A 5 -4.72 15.84 -8.58
N ILE A 6 -5.31 14.65 -8.53
CA ILE A 6 -4.95 13.57 -7.61
C ILE A 6 -4.02 12.60 -8.34
N LEU A 7 -2.80 12.44 -7.83
CA LEU A 7 -1.83 11.49 -8.35
C LEU A 7 -1.98 10.15 -7.62
N ASP A 8 -2.55 9.15 -8.30
CA ASP A 8 -2.60 7.77 -7.82
C ASP A 8 -1.52 6.91 -8.49
N VAL A 9 -0.94 5.97 -7.74
CA VAL A 9 0.11 5.07 -8.26
C VAL A 9 -0.44 3.98 -9.18
N ALA A 10 -1.64 3.46 -8.92
CA ALA A 10 -2.28 2.41 -9.71
C ALA A 10 -1.31 1.30 -10.16
N SER A 11 -0.54 0.71 -9.22
CA SER A 11 0.68 -0.06 -9.55
C SER A 11 0.48 -1.11 -10.63
N GLY A 12 -0.62 -1.86 -10.58
CA GLY A 12 -0.95 -2.92 -11.52
C GLY A 12 0.16 -3.96 -11.67
N SER A 13 0.08 -4.70 -12.77
CA SER A 13 1.19 -5.53 -13.25
C SER A 13 2.18 -4.74 -14.11
N THR A 14 1.80 -3.55 -14.59
CA THR A 14 2.51 -2.81 -15.66
C THR A 14 2.91 -1.38 -15.33
N ASN A 15 2.35 -0.76 -14.27
CA ASN A 15 2.33 0.71 -14.18
C ASN A 15 3.40 1.31 -13.26
N LEU A 16 4.00 0.50 -12.37
CA LEU A 16 5.02 0.97 -11.43
C LEU A 16 6.45 0.73 -11.97
N SER A 17 7.24 1.80 -12.04
CA SER A 17 8.71 1.76 -12.22
C SER A 17 9.40 2.37 -11.00
N PHE A 18 10.33 1.63 -10.39
CA PHE A 18 11.10 2.14 -9.24
C PHE A 18 12.03 3.28 -9.62
N GLU A 19 12.56 3.28 -10.85
CA GLU A 19 13.41 4.36 -11.33
C GLU A 19 12.62 5.68 -11.41
N ILE A 20 11.43 5.63 -12.00
CA ILE A 20 10.56 6.81 -12.12
C ILE A 20 10.07 7.26 -10.73
N ALA A 21 9.66 6.32 -9.87
CA ALA A 21 9.24 6.64 -8.52
C ALA A 21 10.36 7.33 -7.72
N ARG A 22 11.61 6.83 -7.76
CA ARG A 22 12.74 7.48 -7.08
C ARG A 22 13.00 8.89 -7.60
N LYS A 23 12.97 9.09 -8.91
CA LYS A 23 13.15 10.42 -9.53
C LYS A 23 12.05 11.38 -9.08
N ALA A 24 10.78 10.96 -9.13
CA ALA A 24 9.66 11.77 -8.68
C ALA A 24 9.78 12.15 -7.20
N LEU A 25 10.09 11.18 -6.33
CA LEU A 25 10.26 11.43 -4.90
C LEU A 25 11.44 12.36 -4.59
N ALA A 26 12.56 12.23 -5.32
CA ALA A 26 13.72 13.11 -5.18
C ALA A 26 13.41 14.57 -5.53
N GLU A 27 12.49 14.80 -6.47
CA GLU A 27 11.97 16.12 -6.86
C GLU A 27 10.82 16.60 -5.94
N GLY A 28 10.51 15.88 -4.86
CA GLY A 28 9.42 16.23 -3.94
C GLY A 28 8.02 15.97 -4.51
N ILE A 29 7.90 15.18 -5.58
CA ILE A 29 6.62 14.77 -6.17
C ILE A 29 6.17 13.47 -5.51
N LEU A 30 5.25 13.60 -4.55
CA LEU A 30 4.64 12.47 -3.85
C LEU A 30 3.30 12.11 -4.50
N PRO A 31 2.92 10.82 -4.55
CA PRO A 31 1.55 10.44 -4.88
C PRO A 31 0.59 10.90 -3.79
N ASP A 32 -0.63 11.26 -4.16
CA ASP A 32 -1.71 11.55 -3.23
C ASP A 32 -2.29 10.24 -2.65
N THR A 33 -2.36 9.19 -3.47
CA THR A 33 -2.89 7.88 -3.10
C THR A 33 -2.06 6.71 -3.63
N LEU A 34 -2.11 5.59 -2.92
CA LEU A 34 -1.54 4.32 -3.38
C LEU A 34 -2.66 3.32 -3.66
N SER A 35 -2.72 2.81 -4.88
CA SER A 35 -3.65 1.75 -5.28
C SER A 35 -2.96 0.66 -6.10
N THR A 36 -3.56 -0.53 -6.17
CA THR A 36 -2.94 -1.71 -6.78
C THR A 36 -3.34 -1.97 -8.22
N ASP A 37 -4.37 -1.29 -8.75
CA ASP A 37 -4.98 -1.59 -10.06
C ASP A 37 -5.24 -3.11 -10.24
N VAL A 38 -5.90 -3.71 -9.24
CA VAL A 38 -6.20 -5.15 -9.26
C VAL A 38 -7.49 -5.38 -10.06
N SER A 39 -7.43 -6.32 -11.00
CA SER A 39 -8.59 -6.75 -11.80
C SER A 39 -8.69 -8.27 -11.87
N THR A 40 -9.84 -8.79 -12.29
CA THR A 40 -10.12 -10.23 -12.40
C THR A 40 -9.20 -10.97 -13.38
N PHE A 41 -8.51 -10.24 -14.27
CA PHE A 41 -7.54 -10.78 -15.21
C PHE A 41 -6.17 -11.08 -14.57
N TYR A 42 -5.89 -10.57 -13.37
CA TYR A 42 -4.61 -10.72 -12.70
C TYR A 42 -4.71 -11.56 -11.43
N THR A 43 -3.69 -12.37 -11.16
CA THR A 43 -3.70 -13.35 -10.07
C THR A 43 -3.74 -12.68 -8.69
N PRO A 44 -4.67 -13.06 -7.79
CA PRO A 44 -4.88 -12.43 -6.47
C PRO A 44 -3.70 -12.58 -5.48
N ARG A 45 -2.66 -13.35 -5.81
CA ARG A 45 -1.54 -13.68 -4.90
C ARG A 45 -0.39 -12.67 -4.88
N ARG A 46 -0.28 -11.75 -5.86
CA ARG A 46 0.88 -10.85 -6.00
C ARG A 46 0.57 -9.36 -5.82
N LEU A 47 -0.70 -8.98 -5.73
CA LEU A 47 -1.19 -7.59 -5.77
C LEU A 47 -1.96 -7.25 -4.49
N ILE A 48 -1.26 -7.25 -3.35
CA ILE A 48 -1.83 -6.85 -2.06
C ILE A 48 -1.35 -5.44 -1.77
N LEU A 49 -2.27 -4.55 -1.39
CA LEU A 49 -1.97 -3.15 -1.08
C LEU A 49 -0.82 -3.02 -0.07
N THR A 50 -0.77 -3.87 0.96
CA THR A 50 0.31 -3.85 1.97
C THR A 50 1.70 -4.10 1.40
N ARG A 51 1.81 -4.84 0.29
CA ARG A 51 3.09 -5.04 -0.40
C ARG A 51 3.48 -3.80 -1.19
N LEU A 52 2.52 -3.13 -1.83
CA LEU A 52 2.76 -1.83 -2.46
C LEU A 52 3.20 -0.79 -1.42
N MET A 53 2.51 -0.72 -0.28
CA MET A 53 2.92 0.10 0.86
C MET A 53 4.37 -0.21 1.27
N SER A 54 4.76 -1.49 1.34
CA SER A 54 6.14 -1.90 1.66
C SER A 54 7.16 -1.49 0.59
N LYS A 55 6.79 -1.51 -0.70
CA LYS A 55 7.63 -0.97 -1.78
C LYS A 55 7.90 0.53 -1.58
N PHE A 56 6.89 1.29 -1.17
CA PHE A 56 7.04 2.73 -0.93
C PHE A 56 7.79 3.05 0.37
N LEU A 57 7.73 2.18 1.38
CA LEU A 57 8.67 2.22 2.52
C LEU A 57 10.11 2.05 2.03
N ALA A 58 10.37 1.05 1.17
CA ALA A 58 11.71 0.82 0.60
C ALA A 58 12.19 1.95 -0.32
N LEU A 59 11.27 2.72 -0.91
CA LEU A 59 11.56 3.93 -1.68
C LEU A 59 11.78 5.17 -0.81
N GLY A 60 11.67 5.06 0.51
CA GLY A 60 12.02 6.11 1.47
C GLY A 60 10.85 6.95 1.99
N LEU A 61 9.59 6.59 1.70
CA LEU A 61 8.45 7.24 2.35
C LEU A 61 8.28 6.75 3.79
N SER A 62 7.80 7.64 4.67
CA SER A 62 7.46 7.27 6.04
C SER A 62 6.18 6.43 6.10
N LEU A 63 6.06 5.61 7.15
CA LEU A 63 4.85 4.82 7.38
C LEU A 63 3.60 5.72 7.49
N ASP A 64 3.68 6.85 8.20
CA ASP A 64 2.57 7.78 8.36
C ASP A 64 2.03 8.28 7.01
N LYS A 65 2.93 8.65 6.09
CA LYS A 65 2.55 9.09 4.75
C LYS A 65 1.88 7.98 3.96
N ILE A 66 2.39 6.77 4.07
CA ILE A 66 1.83 5.59 3.40
C ILE A 66 0.44 5.25 3.96
N ILE A 67 0.23 5.36 5.29
CA ILE A 67 -1.08 5.22 5.91
C ILE A 67 -2.03 6.30 5.41
N GLU A 68 -1.63 7.58 5.38
CA GLU A 68 -2.46 8.67 4.85
C GLU A 68 -2.90 8.40 3.40
N MET A 69 -1.94 8.02 2.53
CA MET A 69 -2.15 7.73 1.11
C MET A 69 -3.05 6.52 0.83
N THR A 70 -3.22 5.61 1.81
CA THR A 70 -4.04 4.39 1.68
C THR A 70 -5.31 4.40 2.53
N THR A 71 -5.56 5.50 3.25
CA THR A 71 -6.73 5.64 4.12
C THR A 71 -7.47 6.94 3.79
N ILE A 72 -7.15 8.03 4.50
CA ILE A 72 -7.90 9.28 4.42
C ILE A 72 -7.77 9.95 3.05
N ASN A 73 -6.61 9.89 2.39
CA ASN A 73 -6.46 10.48 1.06
C ASN A 73 -7.29 9.72 0.02
N SER A 74 -7.28 8.38 0.07
CA SER A 74 -8.13 7.56 -0.79
C SER A 74 -9.62 7.81 -0.54
N ALA A 75 -10.02 7.97 0.73
CA ALA A 75 -11.40 8.31 1.07
C ALA A 75 -11.81 9.68 0.51
N ARG A 76 -10.95 10.70 0.65
CA ARG A 76 -11.17 12.04 0.08
C ARG A 76 -11.25 12.02 -1.44
N ALA A 77 -10.38 11.27 -2.10
CA ALA A 77 -10.40 11.11 -3.56
C ALA A 77 -11.72 10.54 -4.08
N LEU A 78 -12.41 9.74 -3.26
CA LEU A 78 -13.71 9.16 -3.56
C LEU A 78 -14.91 9.99 -3.06
N GLY A 79 -14.69 11.06 -2.29
CA GLY A 79 -15.75 11.82 -1.60
C GLY A 79 -16.40 11.04 -0.44
N GLU A 80 -15.63 10.17 0.22
CA GLU A 80 -16.10 9.20 1.21
C GLU A 80 -15.48 9.40 2.61
N GLU A 81 -14.78 10.50 2.82
CA GLU A 81 -14.05 10.81 4.06
C GLU A 81 -14.95 10.98 5.29
N GLN A 82 -16.26 11.15 5.09
CA GLN A 82 -17.25 11.19 6.18
C GLN A 82 -17.59 9.81 6.73
N ARG A 83 -17.29 8.73 5.98
CA ARG A 83 -17.64 7.36 6.39
C ARG A 83 -16.46 6.39 6.48
N ARG A 84 -15.30 6.72 5.92
CA ARG A 84 -14.12 5.83 5.85
C ARG A 84 -12.81 6.61 5.89
N GLY A 85 -11.72 5.87 6.08
CA GLY A 85 -10.35 6.42 6.01
C GLY A 85 -9.87 7.09 7.30
N SER A 86 -10.61 7.02 8.39
CA SER A 86 -10.19 7.55 9.70
C SER A 86 -10.77 6.74 10.85
N LEU A 87 -10.10 6.79 12.00
CA LEU A 87 -10.60 6.25 13.26
C LEU A 87 -11.23 7.38 14.07
N LYS A 88 -12.53 7.63 13.86
CA LYS A 88 -13.30 8.65 14.59
C LYS A 88 -14.54 8.03 15.22
N VAL A 89 -14.95 8.56 16.38
CA VAL A 89 -16.22 8.19 17.01
C VAL A 89 -17.36 8.44 16.03
N GLY A 90 -18.27 7.48 15.91
CA GLY A 90 -19.40 7.53 14.98
C GLY A 90 -19.13 6.95 13.58
N MET A 91 -17.87 6.68 13.22
CA MET A 91 -17.55 5.96 11.97
C MET A 91 -17.74 4.45 12.11
N PRO A 92 -18.03 3.72 11.02
CA PRO A 92 -17.97 2.27 10.99
C PRO A 92 -16.63 1.73 11.49
N ALA A 93 -16.66 0.66 12.29
CA ALA A 93 -15.46 -0.06 12.74
C ALA A 93 -14.86 -0.91 11.61
N ASP A 94 -14.37 -0.24 10.57
CA ASP A 94 -13.62 -0.79 9.45
C ASP A 94 -12.13 -0.54 9.68
N ILE A 95 -11.42 -1.54 10.22
CA ILE A 95 -10.06 -1.39 10.75
C ILE A 95 -9.17 -2.47 10.16
N SER A 96 -7.96 -2.12 9.72
CA SER A 96 -6.92 -3.10 9.37
C SER A 96 -5.81 -3.06 10.42
N ILE A 97 -5.54 -4.20 11.04
CA ILE A 97 -4.41 -4.40 11.93
C ILE A 97 -3.28 -5.01 11.10
N LEU A 98 -2.18 -4.26 10.99
CA LEU A 98 -1.00 -4.65 10.24
C LEU A 98 0.17 -4.80 11.21
N GLU A 99 1.00 -5.81 10.97
CA GLU A 99 2.32 -5.94 11.59
C GLU A 99 3.37 -5.41 10.63
N LEU A 100 4.33 -4.66 11.17
CA LEU A 100 5.54 -4.25 10.47
C LEU A 100 6.64 -5.25 10.80
N THR A 101 6.90 -6.17 9.87
CA THR A 101 7.88 -7.25 10.04
C THR A 101 9.23 -6.84 9.45
N GLU A 102 10.31 -7.02 10.22
CA GLU A 102 11.68 -6.81 9.75
C GLU A 102 12.22 -8.05 8.99
N GLY A 103 13.07 -7.82 7.99
CA GLY A 103 13.70 -8.91 7.22
C GLY A 103 14.58 -8.42 6.07
N ASP A 104 15.05 -9.32 5.21
CA ASP A 104 15.64 -8.98 3.91
C ASP A 104 14.62 -9.30 2.81
N PHE A 105 13.99 -8.25 2.28
CA PHE A 105 12.97 -8.34 1.24
C PHE A 105 13.50 -7.77 -0.06
N THR A 106 13.19 -8.46 -1.16
CA THR A 106 13.47 -7.96 -2.51
C THR A 106 12.15 -7.74 -3.23
N PHE A 107 11.84 -6.49 -3.52
CA PHE A 107 10.64 -6.13 -4.27
C PHE A 107 10.96 -5.98 -5.76
N VAL A 108 9.98 -6.30 -6.59
CA VAL A 108 10.08 -6.20 -8.06
C VAL A 108 9.04 -5.23 -8.61
N ASP A 109 9.41 -4.39 -9.56
CA ASP A 109 8.50 -3.48 -10.29
C ASP A 109 8.00 -4.11 -11.60
N ALA A 110 7.19 -3.37 -12.37
CA ALA A 110 6.64 -3.85 -13.64
C ALA A 110 7.71 -4.10 -14.72
N LEU A 111 8.84 -3.40 -14.63
CA LEU A 111 9.97 -3.47 -15.56
C LEU A 111 11.03 -4.50 -15.12
N LYS A 112 10.73 -5.31 -14.10
CA LYS A 112 11.62 -6.30 -13.47
C LYS A 112 12.84 -5.70 -12.77
N ASN A 113 12.85 -4.40 -12.52
CA ASN A 113 13.85 -3.80 -11.63
C ASN A 113 13.56 -4.22 -10.20
N THR A 114 14.61 -4.25 -9.38
CA THR A 114 14.50 -4.63 -7.97
C THR A 114 14.88 -3.50 -7.03
N ILE A 115 14.27 -3.52 -5.86
CA ILE A 115 14.67 -2.70 -4.72
C ILE A 115 14.73 -3.58 -3.47
N LYS A 116 15.76 -3.37 -2.66
CA LYS A 116 15.89 -3.98 -1.34
C LYS A 116 15.09 -3.16 -0.32
N GLY A 117 14.40 -3.85 0.57
CA GLY A 117 13.75 -3.24 1.72
C GLY A 117 13.89 -4.13 2.94
N ASN A 118 13.86 -3.52 4.12
CA ASN A 118 14.01 -4.21 5.38
C ASN A 118 12.70 -4.39 6.15
N LEU A 119 11.59 -3.87 5.61
CA LEU A 119 10.28 -3.87 6.25
C LEU A 119 9.20 -4.42 5.32
N LEU A 120 8.30 -5.24 5.87
CA LEU A 120 7.13 -5.77 5.19
C LEU A 120 5.89 -5.54 6.06
N LEU A 121 4.86 -4.93 5.48
CA LEU A 121 3.54 -4.81 6.11
C LEU A 121 2.73 -6.09 5.89
N VAL A 122 2.45 -6.78 6.99
CA VAL A 122 1.72 -8.04 7.01
C VAL A 122 0.35 -7.81 7.66
N PRO A 123 -0.77 -8.00 6.95
CA PRO A 123 -2.09 -7.93 7.58
C PRO A 123 -2.29 -9.08 8.56
N ARG A 124 -2.76 -8.77 9.78
CA ARG A 124 -3.04 -9.73 10.85
C ARG A 124 -4.51 -9.89 11.14
N LEU A 125 -5.27 -8.81 11.08
CA LEU A 125 -6.72 -8.82 11.30
C LEU A 125 -7.37 -7.69 10.52
N THR A 126 -8.57 -7.94 9.99
CA THR A 126 -9.45 -6.89 9.49
C THR A 126 -10.75 -6.93 10.28
N LEU A 127 -11.20 -5.78 10.76
CA LEU A 127 -12.55 -5.58 11.25
C LEU A 127 -13.38 -4.96 10.11
N LYS A 128 -14.54 -5.53 9.83
CA LYS A 128 -15.54 -4.94 8.94
C LYS A 128 -16.83 -4.76 9.72
N PHE A 129 -17.26 -3.51 9.93
CA PHE A 129 -18.36 -3.19 10.85
C PHE A 129 -18.19 -3.86 12.23
N GLY A 130 -16.96 -3.89 12.75
CA GLY A 130 -16.63 -4.52 14.04
C GLY A 130 -16.56 -6.05 14.01
N LYS A 131 -16.88 -6.69 12.88
CA LYS A 131 -16.75 -8.15 12.73
C LYS A 131 -15.34 -8.52 12.28
N GLU A 132 -14.72 -9.45 12.98
CA GLU A 132 -13.41 -9.99 12.66
C GLU A 132 -13.40 -10.81 11.35
N ILE A 133 -12.37 -10.54 10.54
CA ILE A 133 -12.03 -11.24 9.31
C ILE A 133 -10.54 -11.52 9.35
N LEU A 134 -10.18 -12.79 9.48
CA LEU A 134 -8.79 -13.22 9.48
C LEU A 134 -8.24 -13.30 8.05
N PRO A 135 -6.98 -12.89 7.85
CA PRO A 135 -6.33 -12.99 6.55
C PRO A 135 -6.08 -14.46 6.17
N LYS A 136 -6.28 -14.79 4.90
CA LYS A 136 -5.97 -16.11 4.34
C LYS A 136 -4.54 -16.11 3.76
N PHE A 137 -3.51 -16.05 4.60
CA PHE A 137 -2.11 -16.18 4.16
C PHE A 137 -1.47 -17.48 4.65
N PRO A 138 -0.54 -18.08 3.88
CA PRO A 138 0.29 -19.16 4.40
C PRO A 138 1.19 -18.61 5.52
N SER A 139 1.39 -19.42 6.56
CA SER A 139 2.09 -19.09 7.81
C SER A 139 3.59 -18.76 7.66
N ASP A 140 4.18 -19.01 6.48
CA ASP A 140 5.64 -19.07 6.35
C ASP A 140 6.13 -18.08 5.28
N MET A 141 6.47 -16.86 5.69
CA MET A 141 7.33 -15.96 4.92
C MET A 141 8.62 -15.71 5.71
N GLY A 142 9.49 -16.72 5.73
CA GLY A 142 10.82 -16.67 6.34
C GLY A 142 11.85 -15.89 5.50
N SER A 143 13.02 -15.67 6.07
CA SER A 143 14.13 -14.82 5.60
C SER A 143 14.57 -15.08 4.14
N SER A 144 14.56 -14.02 3.32
CA SER A 144 14.85 -13.98 1.87
C SER A 144 13.68 -14.36 0.97
N VAL A 145 12.61 -13.59 1.02
CA VAL A 145 11.48 -13.71 0.08
C VAL A 145 11.62 -12.64 -1.00
N ILE A 146 11.67 -13.08 -2.25
CA ILE A 146 11.35 -12.20 -3.38
C ILE A 146 9.85 -11.96 -3.31
N VAL A 147 9.51 -10.74 -2.92
CA VAL A 147 8.14 -10.26 -2.82
C VAL A 147 7.81 -9.47 -4.08
#